data_AF-A0A2G2E903-F1
#
_entry.id   AF-A0A2G2E903-F1
#
_cell.length_a   1.000
_cell.length_b   1.000
_cell.length_c   1.000
_cell.angle_alpha   90.00
_cell.angle_beta   90.00
_cell.angle_gamma   90.00
#
_symmetry.space_group_name_H-M   'P 1'
#
loop_
_entity.id
_entity.type
_entity.pdbx_description
1 polymer ?
#
loop_
_entity_poly.entity_id
_entity_poly.type
_entity_poly.pdbx_seq_one_letter_code
_entity_poly.pdbx_strand_id
1 'polypeptide(L)'
;MIVVGYILYQNTSEPVAYKPNIYLYPQESIELEVKIDFPKGGKVIASIPDYRSGWKVKVNKAGKINSIYDYLFYESEQPDNWQHETGWEIEKDKLKNFFDHNMKEYGFNKNEIEDFTEYWIPRLIGHKVYQIYPQEEKVINELISLDLSVEPDNVLRLFYLIKGIDQKENIKKHEMPEKLNREGFVMTEWGGLR
;
A
#
# COMPACT_ATOMS: atom_id res chain seq x y z
N MET A 1 52.38 -12.50 8.21
CA MET A 1 51.36 -11.47 7.86
C MET A 1 50.22 -12.19 7.16
N ILE A 2 49.10 -12.39 7.86
CA ILE A 2 47.84 -12.87 7.26
C ILE A 2 46.83 -11.78 7.58
N VAL A 3 46.40 -11.05 6.56
CA VAL A 3 45.30 -10.09 6.68
C VAL A 3 44.02 -10.91 6.53
N VAL A 4 43.32 -11.11 7.63
CA VAL A 4 41.97 -11.66 7.65
C VAL A 4 41.03 -10.53 7.25
N GLY A 5 40.46 -10.61 6.05
CA GLY A 5 39.43 -9.68 5.59
C GLY A 5 38.14 -9.93 6.35
N TYR A 6 37.73 -8.97 7.17
CA TYR A 6 36.37 -8.93 7.72
C TYR A 6 35.43 -8.50 6.60
N ILE A 7 34.60 -9.42 6.10
CA ILE A 7 33.41 -9.06 5.33
C ILE A 7 32.40 -8.53 6.34
N LEU A 8 32.22 -7.20 6.36
CA LEU A 8 31.09 -6.59 7.03
C LEU A 8 29.84 -6.96 6.23
N TYR A 9 29.05 -7.91 6.74
CA TYR A 9 27.67 -8.09 6.31
C TYR A 9 26.92 -6.81 6.67
N GLN A 10 26.69 -5.96 5.68
CA GLN A 10 25.72 -4.86 5.78
C GLN A 10 24.36 -5.51 6.00
N ASN A 11 23.81 -5.36 7.20
CA ASN A 11 22.49 -5.82 7.56
C ASN A 11 21.46 -4.85 6.96
N THR A 12 21.30 -4.87 5.63
CA THR A 12 20.28 -4.08 4.93
C THR A 12 19.01 -4.89 4.86
N SER A 13 18.19 -4.86 5.90
CA SER A 13 16.79 -5.26 5.74
C SER A 13 16.14 -4.25 4.80
N GLU A 14 15.94 -4.63 3.54
CA GLU A 14 15.18 -3.82 2.59
C GLU A 14 13.78 -3.53 3.19
N PRO A 15 13.29 -2.28 3.11
CA PRO A 15 11.93 -1.97 3.52
C PRO A 15 10.92 -2.94 2.90
N VAL A 16 9.97 -3.41 3.70
CA VAL A 16 8.90 -4.30 3.21
C VAL A 16 7.62 -3.49 3.06
N ALA A 17 7.02 -3.54 1.88
CA ALA A 17 5.64 -3.11 1.69
C ALA A 17 4.70 -4.18 2.24
N TYR A 18 4.03 -3.86 3.34
CA TYR A 18 3.13 -4.73 4.07
C TYR A 18 1.68 -4.52 3.67
N LYS A 19 0.99 -5.62 3.41
CA LYS A 19 -0.44 -5.61 3.10
C LYS A 19 -0.90 -4.67 1.96
N PRO A 20 -0.15 -4.48 0.86
CA PRO A 20 -0.81 -4.14 -0.39
C PRO A 20 -2.02 -5.03 -0.69
N ASN A 21 -3.20 -4.42 -0.70
CA ASN A 21 -4.47 -5.04 -1.05
C ASN A 21 -5.04 -4.34 -2.28
N ILE A 22 -5.11 -5.05 -3.41
CA ILE A 22 -5.65 -4.54 -4.67
C ILE A 22 -7.12 -4.95 -4.79
N TYR A 23 -8.02 -3.98 -4.82
CA TYR A 23 -9.44 -4.15 -5.05
C TYR A 23 -9.79 -3.74 -6.49
N LEU A 24 -10.70 -4.50 -7.11
CA LEU A 24 -11.04 -4.37 -8.53
C LEU A 24 -12.56 -4.29 -8.67
N TYR A 25 -13.08 -3.22 -9.26
CA TYR A 25 -14.51 -2.96 -9.40
C TYR A 25 -14.90 -2.70 -10.86
N PRO A 26 -14.99 -3.75 -11.69
CA PRO A 26 -15.36 -3.60 -13.09
C PRO A 26 -16.86 -3.32 -13.28
N GLN A 27 -17.24 -2.73 -14.40
CA GLN A 27 -18.66 -2.48 -14.72
C GLN A 27 -19.42 -3.76 -15.06
N GLU A 28 -18.71 -4.79 -15.53
CA GLU A 28 -19.24 -6.13 -15.84
C GLU A 28 -18.29 -7.21 -15.31
N SER A 29 -18.72 -8.48 -15.34
CA SER A 29 -17.78 -9.54 -14.95
C SER A 29 -16.71 -9.68 -16.02
N ILE A 30 -15.44 -9.57 -15.62
CA ILE A 30 -14.29 -9.63 -16.53
C ILE A 30 -13.31 -10.73 -16.11
N GLU A 31 -12.54 -11.22 -17.07
CA GLU A 31 -11.31 -11.96 -16.82
C GLU A 31 -10.14 -10.98 -16.94
N LEU A 32 -9.22 -11.04 -15.99
CA LEU A 32 -8.13 -10.08 -15.83
C LEU A 32 -6.83 -10.82 -15.53
N GLU A 33 -5.75 -10.43 -16.20
CA GLU A 33 -4.38 -10.74 -15.80
C GLU A 33 -3.80 -9.51 -15.07
N VAL A 34 -3.23 -9.73 -13.88
CA VAL A 34 -2.60 -8.68 -13.06
C VAL A 34 -1.16 -9.10 -12.77
N LYS A 35 -0.21 -8.26 -13.18
CA LYS A 35 1.21 -8.41 -12.93
C LYS A 35 1.75 -7.26 -12.10
N ILE A 36 2.73 -7.57 -11.29
CA ILE A 36 3.50 -6.65 -10.47
C ILE A 36 4.92 -6.62 -11.03
N ASP A 37 5.38 -5.42 -11.35
CA ASP A 37 6.75 -5.13 -11.74
C ASP A 37 7.43 -4.25 -10.69
N PHE A 38 8.74 -4.41 -10.55
CA PHE A 38 9.56 -3.65 -9.60
C PHE A 38 10.64 -2.84 -10.35
N PRO A 39 10.31 -1.65 -10.88
CA PRO A 39 11.22 -0.89 -11.76
C PRO A 39 12.58 -0.55 -11.15
N LYS A 40 12.65 -0.43 -9.81
CA LYS A 40 13.87 -0.11 -9.06
C LYS A 40 14.40 -1.30 -8.24
N GLY A 41 13.92 -2.51 -8.52
CA GLY A 41 14.23 -3.70 -7.72
C GLY A 41 13.20 -3.94 -6.62
N GLY A 42 13.17 -5.18 -6.11
CA GLY A 42 12.15 -5.68 -5.20
C GLY A 42 11.58 -7.01 -5.68
N LYS A 43 10.79 -7.67 -4.83
CA LYS A 43 10.12 -8.93 -5.19
C LYS A 43 8.91 -9.18 -4.30
N VAL A 44 7.91 -9.88 -4.84
CA VAL A 44 6.81 -10.42 -4.03
C VAL A 44 7.37 -11.48 -3.07
N ILE A 45 7.06 -11.35 -1.78
CA ILE A 45 7.48 -12.28 -0.72
C ILE A 45 6.31 -13.05 -0.10
N ALA A 46 5.10 -12.53 -0.21
CA ALA A 46 3.87 -13.21 0.18
C ALA A 46 2.74 -12.79 -0.76
N SER A 47 1.79 -13.68 -1.03
CA SER A 47 0.61 -13.36 -1.84
C SER A 47 -0.55 -14.31 -1.58
N ILE A 48 -1.76 -13.77 -1.71
CA ILE A 48 -3.01 -14.54 -1.69
C ILE A 48 -3.95 -13.93 -2.75
N PRO A 49 -4.36 -14.69 -3.78
CA PRO A 49 -3.89 -16.04 -4.15
C PRO A 49 -2.37 -16.10 -4.41
N ASP A 50 -1.82 -17.30 -4.55
CA ASP A 50 -0.41 -17.48 -4.94
C ASP A 50 -0.11 -16.76 -6.27
N TYR A 51 0.77 -15.76 -6.24
CA TYR A 51 1.07 -14.87 -7.36
C TYR A 51 1.77 -15.56 -8.52
N ARG A 52 2.72 -16.47 -8.23
CA ARG A 52 3.59 -17.14 -9.23
C ARG A 52 4.24 -16.15 -10.21
N SER A 53 3.63 -15.93 -11.37
CA SER A 53 4.11 -15.05 -12.45
C SER A 53 3.07 -14.00 -12.87
N GLY A 54 2.06 -13.78 -12.03
CA GLY A 54 0.88 -12.98 -12.35
C GLY A 54 -0.41 -13.68 -11.91
N TRP A 55 -1.39 -12.91 -11.45
CA TRP A 55 -2.71 -13.44 -11.16
C TRP A 55 -3.56 -13.46 -12.42
N LYS A 56 -4.25 -14.58 -12.66
CA LYS A 56 -5.31 -14.70 -13.67
C LYS A 56 -6.62 -14.94 -12.94
N VAL A 57 -7.52 -13.97 -13.00
CA VAL A 57 -8.71 -13.95 -12.14
C VAL A 57 -9.96 -13.53 -12.90
N LYS A 58 -11.10 -14.00 -12.40
CA LYS A 58 -12.41 -13.50 -12.79
C LYS A 58 -12.94 -12.58 -11.70
N VAL A 59 -13.26 -11.34 -12.06
CA VAL A 59 -13.77 -10.33 -11.13
C VAL A 59 -15.21 -9.99 -11.51
N ASN A 60 -16.13 -10.02 -10.55
CA ASN A 60 -17.51 -9.61 -10.78
C ASN A 60 -17.75 -8.11 -10.47
N LYS A 61 -18.94 -7.60 -10.79
CA LYS A 61 -19.29 -6.18 -10.55
C LYS A 61 -19.20 -5.74 -9.08
N ALA A 62 -19.31 -6.67 -8.14
CA ALA A 62 -19.18 -6.40 -6.70
C ALA A 62 -17.73 -6.44 -6.21
N GLY A 63 -16.77 -6.69 -7.12
CA GLY A 63 -15.36 -6.82 -6.82
C GLY A 63 -14.94 -8.16 -6.22
N LYS A 64 -15.81 -9.18 -6.25
CA LYS A 64 -15.44 -10.53 -5.80
C LYS A 64 -14.58 -11.20 -6.86
N ILE A 65 -13.39 -11.65 -6.44
CA ILE A 65 -12.36 -12.28 -7.26
C ILE A 65 -12.47 -13.80 -7.12
N ASN A 66 -12.64 -14.49 -8.25
CA ASN A 66 -12.86 -15.94 -8.35
C ASN A 66 -13.96 -16.46 -7.39
N SER A 67 -14.95 -15.61 -7.09
CA SER A 67 -16.01 -15.86 -6.09
C SER A 67 -15.53 -16.12 -4.66
N ILE A 68 -14.25 -15.90 -4.35
CA ILE A 68 -13.61 -16.26 -3.07
C ILE A 68 -13.03 -15.04 -2.37
N TYR A 69 -12.22 -14.24 -3.07
CA TYR A 69 -11.43 -13.18 -2.46
C TYR A 69 -12.07 -11.81 -2.71
N ASP A 70 -11.92 -10.89 -1.76
CA ASP A 70 -12.39 -9.50 -1.89
C ASP A 70 -11.29 -8.58 -2.49
N TYR A 71 -10.04 -9.02 -2.46
CA TYR A 71 -8.87 -8.32 -2.99
C TYR A 71 -7.75 -9.30 -3.33
N LEU A 72 -6.78 -8.86 -4.14
CA LEU A 72 -5.49 -9.52 -4.31
C LEU A 72 -4.54 -8.98 -3.24
N PHE A 73 -4.01 -9.86 -2.41
CA PHE A 73 -3.04 -9.50 -1.37
C PHE A 73 -1.63 -9.83 -1.84
N TYR A 74 -0.69 -8.93 -1.57
CA TYR A 74 0.73 -9.26 -1.57
C TYR A 74 1.50 -8.53 -0.49
N GLU A 75 2.72 -8.99 -0.23
CA GLU A 75 3.79 -8.24 0.41
C GLU A 75 5.01 -8.30 -0.49
N SER A 76 5.86 -7.27 -0.42
CA SER A 76 7.07 -7.22 -1.24
C SER A 76 8.24 -6.57 -0.53
N GLU A 77 9.44 -7.05 -0.81
CA GLU A 77 10.69 -6.33 -0.53
C GLU A 77 10.80 -5.16 -1.50
N GLN A 78 11.23 -4.00 -0.99
CA GLN A 78 11.31 -2.74 -1.73
C GLN A 78 12.59 -1.98 -1.39
N PRO A 79 13.18 -1.25 -2.35
CA PRO A 79 14.25 -0.32 -2.04
C PRO A 79 13.71 0.87 -1.22
N ASP A 80 14.59 1.49 -0.44
CA ASP A 80 14.24 2.62 0.43
C ASP A 80 14.20 3.95 -0.34
N ASN A 81 13.13 4.13 -1.12
CA ASN A 81 12.96 5.22 -2.07
C ASN A 81 11.59 5.92 -1.91
N TRP A 82 11.07 5.92 -0.68
CA TRP A 82 9.77 6.47 -0.32
C TRP A 82 9.85 7.95 0.07
N GLN A 83 8.73 8.66 0.02
CA GLN A 83 8.68 10.07 0.43
C GLN A 83 8.58 10.20 1.97
N HIS A 84 9.34 11.16 2.51
CA HIS A 84 9.35 11.52 3.93
C HIS A 84 9.19 13.04 4.15
N GLU A 85 8.84 13.79 3.10
CA GLU A 85 8.87 15.26 3.12
C GLU A 85 7.61 15.86 3.74
N THR A 86 6.45 15.26 3.46
CA THR A 86 5.16 15.79 3.89
C THR A 86 4.29 14.70 4.48
N GLY A 87 3.61 15.02 5.58
CA GLY A 87 2.80 14.04 6.30
C GLY A 87 1.97 14.65 7.43
N TRP A 88 1.63 13.82 8.41
CA TRP A 88 0.89 14.21 9.60
C TRP A 88 1.47 13.58 10.87
N GLU A 89 1.41 14.29 11.99
CA GLU A 89 1.69 13.73 13.31
C GLU A 89 0.40 13.43 14.05
N ILE A 90 0.17 12.16 14.37
CA ILE A 90 -1.08 11.67 14.92
C ILE A 90 -0.82 10.94 16.23
N GLU A 91 -1.53 11.34 17.28
CA GLU A 91 -1.51 10.63 18.57
C GLU A 91 -2.15 9.25 18.42
N LYS A 92 -1.61 8.26 19.14
CA LYS A 92 -2.02 6.84 19.01
C LYS A 92 -3.53 6.64 19.12
N ASP A 93 -4.18 7.32 20.06
CA ASP A 93 -5.63 7.24 20.31
C ASP A 93 -6.49 7.88 19.21
N LYS A 94 -5.88 8.74 18.38
CA LYS A 94 -6.53 9.40 17.24
C LYS A 94 -6.29 8.70 15.90
N LEU A 95 -5.38 7.71 15.84
CA LEU A 95 -4.99 7.05 14.59
C LEU A 95 -6.16 6.48 13.81
N LYS A 96 -7.08 5.74 14.47
CA LYS A 96 -8.22 5.14 13.78
C LYS A 96 -9.08 6.20 13.10
N ASN A 97 -9.47 7.23 13.84
CA ASN A 97 -10.29 8.33 13.30
C ASN A 97 -9.55 9.09 12.19
N PHE A 98 -8.23 9.25 12.32
CA PHE A 98 -7.40 9.84 11.27
C PHE A 98 -7.47 9.02 9.98
N PHE A 99 -7.18 7.72 10.02
CA PHE A 99 -7.20 6.89 8.82
C PHE A 99 -8.61 6.78 8.22
N ASP A 100 -9.64 6.61 9.07
CA ASP A 100 -11.05 6.56 8.64
C ASP A 100 -11.42 7.81 7.82
N HIS A 101 -11.03 9.00 8.30
CA HIS A 101 -11.31 10.25 7.61
C HIS A 101 -10.41 10.46 6.39
N ASN A 102 -9.09 10.28 6.55
CA ASN A 102 -8.11 10.54 5.50
C ASN A 102 -8.36 9.66 4.26
N MET A 103 -8.52 8.34 4.43
CA MET A 103 -8.78 7.44 3.31
C MET A 103 -10.14 7.73 2.63
N LYS A 104 -11.15 8.17 3.39
CA LYS A 104 -12.44 8.60 2.83
C LYS A 104 -12.32 9.86 1.97
N GLU A 105 -11.45 10.80 2.35
CA GLU A 105 -11.16 12.00 1.57
C GLU A 105 -10.37 11.66 0.29
N TYR A 106 -9.51 10.63 0.30
CA TYR A 106 -8.87 10.11 -0.92
C TYR A 106 -9.84 9.42 -1.90
N GLY A 107 -10.89 8.77 -1.39
CA GLY A 107 -11.87 8.07 -2.23
C GLY A 107 -12.07 6.60 -1.93
N PHE A 108 -11.46 6.08 -0.86
CA PHE A 108 -11.70 4.70 -0.42
C PHE A 108 -13.14 4.54 0.10
N ASN A 109 -13.71 3.36 -0.16
CA ASN A 109 -15.02 2.97 0.33
C ASN A 109 -14.92 2.43 1.77
N LYS A 110 -16.07 2.19 2.39
CA LYS A 110 -16.14 1.78 3.79
C LYS A 110 -15.40 0.46 4.07
N ASN A 111 -15.56 -0.55 3.21
CA ASN A 111 -14.97 -1.87 3.43
C ASN A 111 -13.44 -1.81 3.28
N GLU A 112 -12.93 -1.10 2.28
CA GLU A 112 -11.49 -0.88 2.08
C GLU A 112 -10.83 -0.23 3.32
N ILE A 113 -11.52 0.75 3.93
CA ILE A 113 -11.07 1.46 5.14
C ILE A 113 -11.14 0.56 6.37
N GLU A 114 -12.20 -0.22 6.52
CA GLU A 114 -12.36 -1.18 7.62
C GLU A 114 -11.25 -2.23 7.59
N ASP A 115 -10.97 -2.82 6.42
CA ASP A 115 -9.88 -3.79 6.24
C ASP A 115 -8.51 -3.19 6.59
N PHE A 116 -8.24 -1.95 6.13
CA PHE A 116 -7.00 -1.23 6.45
C PHE A 116 -6.84 -1.04 7.95
N THR A 117 -7.87 -0.49 8.61
CA THR A 117 -7.80 -0.14 10.04
C THR A 117 -7.79 -1.36 10.94
N GLU A 118 -8.51 -2.44 10.61
CA GLU A 118 -8.46 -3.70 11.33
C GLU A 118 -7.05 -4.31 11.31
N TYR A 119 -6.34 -4.19 10.18
CA TYR A 119 -4.96 -4.66 10.10
C TYR A 119 -3.98 -3.72 10.82
N TRP A 120 -3.99 -2.42 10.52
CA TRP A 120 -2.92 -1.53 10.96
C TRP A 120 -3.04 -1.08 12.41
N ILE A 121 -4.24 -0.74 12.90
CA ILE A 121 -4.41 -0.12 14.23
C ILE A 121 -3.90 -1.01 15.37
N PRO A 122 -4.22 -2.32 15.45
CA PRO A 122 -3.71 -3.17 16.53
C PRO A 122 -2.19 -3.30 16.56
N ARG A 123 -1.52 -2.99 15.44
CA ARG A 123 -0.07 -3.08 15.30
C ARG A 123 0.63 -1.77 15.65
N LEU A 124 -0.09 -0.65 15.75
CA LEU A 124 0.46 0.69 16.02
C LEU A 124 0.34 1.05 17.51
N ILE A 125 0.91 0.21 18.37
CA ILE A 125 0.80 0.35 19.83
C ILE A 125 2.08 0.78 20.54
N GLY A 126 3.23 0.74 19.85
CA GLY A 126 4.56 0.93 20.45
C GLY A 126 4.90 2.36 20.85
N HIS A 127 4.25 3.37 20.25
CA HIS A 127 4.56 4.78 20.47
C HIS A 127 3.32 5.61 20.82
N LYS A 128 3.54 6.78 21.42
CA LYS A 128 2.47 7.73 21.78
C LYS A 128 2.01 8.56 20.57
N VAL A 129 2.92 8.82 19.64
CA VAL A 129 2.68 9.62 18.43
C VAL A 129 3.30 8.88 17.24
N TYR A 130 2.69 9.03 16.08
CA TYR A 130 3.18 8.49 14.81
C TYR A 130 3.24 9.60 13.75
N GLN A 131 4.30 9.59 12.97
CA GLN A 131 4.41 10.32 11.71
C GLN A 131 3.86 9.44 10.60
N ILE A 132 2.93 10.00 9.81
CA ILE A 132 2.25 9.30 8.72
C ILE A 132 2.58 10.03 7.41
N TYR A 133 3.29 9.35 6.52
CA TYR A 133 3.72 9.89 5.22
C TYR A 133 3.00 9.14 4.09
N PRO A 134 2.08 9.79 3.36
CA PRO A 134 1.35 9.15 2.26
C PRO A 134 2.26 8.93 1.06
N GLN A 135 2.22 7.73 0.49
CA GLN A 135 2.87 7.40 -0.78
C GLN A 135 1.75 7.28 -1.81
N GLU A 136 1.62 8.30 -2.65
CA GLU A 136 0.57 8.35 -3.66
C GLU A 136 1.03 7.64 -4.94
N GLU A 137 0.08 7.40 -5.84
CA GLU A 137 0.28 6.61 -7.07
C GLU A 137 1.59 6.89 -7.80
N LYS A 138 1.97 8.16 -7.98
CA LYS A 138 3.23 8.51 -8.67
C LYS A 138 4.46 7.94 -7.96
N VAL A 139 4.51 8.02 -6.62
CA VAL A 139 5.61 7.49 -5.82
C VAL A 139 5.58 5.96 -5.84
N ILE A 140 4.39 5.37 -5.68
CA ILE A 140 4.23 3.90 -5.71
C ILE A 140 4.67 3.35 -7.07
N ASN A 141 4.23 3.93 -8.19
CA ASN A 141 4.53 3.46 -9.55
C ASN A 141 6.03 3.45 -9.87
N GLU A 142 6.85 4.28 -9.22
CA GLU A 142 8.31 4.26 -9.38
C GLU A 142 8.96 3.01 -8.77
N LEU A 143 8.27 2.33 -7.85
CA LEU A 143 8.80 1.21 -7.06
C LEU A 143 8.04 -0.09 -7.35
N ILE A 144 6.73 0.01 -7.46
CA ILE A 144 5.79 -1.07 -7.69
C ILE A 144 4.82 -0.64 -8.78
N SER A 145 5.02 -1.16 -9.99
CA SER A 145 4.10 -0.93 -11.11
C SER A 145 3.14 -2.11 -11.25
N LEU A 146 1.92 -1.83 -11.70
CA LEU A 146 0.91 -2.84 -11.98
C LEU A 146 0.60 -2.83 -13.48
N ASP A 147 0.68 -4.01 -14.11
CA ASP A 147 0.27 -4.25 -15.49
C ASP A 147 -1.02 -5.09 -15.49
N LEU A 148 -2.10 -4.50 -16.00
CA LEU A 148 -3.43 -5.10 -16.04
C LEU A 148 -3.84 -5.34 -17.49
N SER A 149 -4.31 -6.54 -17.82
CA SER A 149 -4.76 -6.85 -19.19
C SER A 149 -5.99 -6.07 -19.65
N VAL A 150 -6.70 -5.42 -18.71
CA VAL A 150 -7.78 -4.47 -18.95
C VAL A 150 -7.49 -3.26 -18.08
N GLU A 151 -7.34 -2.09 -18.70
CA GLU A 151 -7.03 -0.85 -18.00
C GLU A 151 -8.24 -0.36 -17.19
N PRO A 152 -8.08 -0.01 -15.90
CA PRO A 152 -9.10 0.69 -15.13
C PRO A 152 -9.31 2.12 -15.66
N ASP A 153 -10.56 2.58 -15.62
CA ASP A 153 -10.91 3.98 -15.91
C ASP A 153 -10.38 4.91 -14.81
N ASN A 154 -10.35 4.42 -13.56
CA ASN A 154 -9.90 5.19 -12.40
C ASN A 154 -9.02 4.31 -11.49
N VAL A 155 -7.89 4.86 -11.07
CA VAL A 155 -6.91 4.21 -10.20
C VAL A 155 -6.68 5.06 -8.95
N LEU A 156 -6.76 4.44 -7.78
CA LEU A 156 -6.39 5.06 -6.50
C LEU A 156 -5.42 4.16 -5.76
N ARG A 157 -4.15 4.55 -5.70
CA ARG A 157 -3.11 3.84 -4.95
C ARG A 157 -2.59 4.73 -3.82
N LEU A 158 -2.64 4.23 -2.59
CA LEU A 158 -2.20 4.97 -1.41
C LEU A 158 -1.56 4.06 -0.38
N PHE A 159 -0.26 4.19 -0.18
CA PHE A 159 0.42 3.54 0.94
C PHE A 159 0.70 4.56 2.02
N TYR A 160 0.91 4.10 3.25
CA TYR A 160 1.41 4.95 4.32
C TYR A 160 2.74 4.42 4.85
N LEU A 161 3.76 5.26 4.83
CA LEU A 161 4.95 5.04 5.66
C LEU A 161 4.65 5.55 7.06
N ILE A 162 4.71 4.65 8.04
CA ILE A 162 4.23 4.89 9.39
C ILE A 162 5.40 4.74 10.37
N LYS A 163 5.86 5.86 10.91
CA LYS A 163 6.99 5.92 11.84
C LYS A 163 6.53 6.31 13.23
N GLY A 164 6.81 5.46 14.23
CA GLY A 164 6.59 5.80 15.63
C GLY A 164 7.64 6.80 16.14
N ILE A 165 7.21 7.79 16.92
CA ILE A 165 8.09 8.81 17.49
C ILE A 165 7.81 9.01 18.99
N ASP A 166 8.85 9.34 19.74
CA ASP A 166 8.76 9.55 21.19
C ASP A 166 8.54 11.03 21.55
N GLN A 167 8.83 11.95 20.62
CA GLN A 167 8.65 13.39 20.75
C GLN A 167 8.09 13.95 19.45
N LYS A 168 7.16 14.92 19.55
CA LYS A 168 6.57 15.60 18.39
C LYS A 168 7.63 16.41 17.64
N GLU A 169 7.61 16.32 16.32
CA GLU A 169 8.43 17.09 15.41
C GLU A 169 7.55 18.03 14.57
N ASN A 170 8.11 19.13 14.08
CA ASN A 170 7.34 20.03 13.21
C ASN A 170 7.53 19.59 11.74
N ILE A 171 6.73 18.62 11.29
CA ILE A 171 6.76 18.16 9.90
C ILE A 171 5.86 19.02 9.01
N LYS A 172 6.22 19.15 7.73
CA LYS A 172 5.39 19.84 6.75
C LYS A 172 4.09 19.05 6.53
N LYS A 173 2.96 19.72 6.68
CA LYS A 173 1.64 19.12 6.43
C LYS A 173 1.52 18.73 4.96
N HIS A 174 1.03 17.52 4.70
CA HIS A 174 0.73 17.07 3.34
C HIS A 174 -0.53 17.74 2.78
N GLU A 175 -0.45 18.12 1.51
CA GLU A 175 -1.57 18.66 0.73
C GLU A 175 -2.25 17.50 0.00
N MET A 176 -3.51 17.24 0.33
CA MET A 176 -4.23 16.12 -0.26
C MET A 176 -4.66 16.44 -1.70
N PRO A 177 -4.59 15.46 -2.62
CA PRO A 177 -5.10 15.61 -3.97
C PRO A 177 -6.62 15.65 -3.98
N GLU A 178 -7.19 15.88 -5.16
CA GLU A 178 -8.62 15.72 -5.36
C GLU A 178 -9.04 14.27 -5.10
N LYS A 179 -10.23 14.15 -4.50
CA LYS A 179 -10.85 12.86 -4.23
C LYS A 179 -11.11 12.09 -5.53
N LEU A 180 -10.77 10.80 -5.55
CA LEU A 180 -11.03 9.94 -6.71
C LEU A 180 -12.54 9.84 -7.01
N ASN A 181 -12.89 9.97 -8.30
CA ASN A 181 -14.19 9.58 -8.81
C ASN A 181 -14.26 8.05 -9.01
N ARG A 182 -15.35 7.42 -8.59
CA ARG A 182 -15.53 5.96 -8.68
C ARG A 182 -16.48 5.53 -9.80
N GLU A 183 -16.38 6.21 -10.95
CA GLU A 183 -17.11 5.85 -12.16
C GLU A 183 -16.27 4.90 -13.05
N GLY A 184 -16.93 4.10 -13.88
CA GLY A 184 -16.24 3.12 -14.73
C GLY A 184 -15.67 1.92 -13.95
N PHE A 185 -14.67 1.26 -14.53
CA PHE A 185 -13.84 0.26 -13.88
C PHE A 185 -12.85 0.96 -12.93
N VAL A 186 -12.99 0.71 -11.63
CA VAL A 186 -12.14 1.30 -10.60
C VAL A 186 -11.18 0.26 -10.04
N MET A 187 -9.89 0.58 -9.96
CA MET A 187 -8.90 -0.14 -9.15
C MET A 187 -8.51 0.71 -7.95
N THR A 188 -8.54 0.13 -6.76
CA THR A 188 -7.97 0.75 -5.57
C THR A 188 -6.91 -0.15 -4.96
N GLU A 189 -5.88 0.46 -4.38
CA GLU A 189 -4.85 -0.26 -3.66
C GLU A 189 -4.43 0.55 -2.45
N TRP A 190 -4.37 -0.10 -1.30
CA TRP A 190 -3.72 0.46 -0.12
C TRP A 190 -2.67 -0.50 0.42
N GLY A 191 -1.68 0.05 1.13
CA GLY A 191 -0.60 -0.70 1.75
C GLY A 191 0.08 0.12 2.85
N GLY A 192 1.13 -0.41 3.46
CA GLY A 192 1.94 0.40 4.37
C GLY A 192 3.37 -0.09 4.52
N LEU A 193 4.20 0.83 5.01
CA LEU A 193 5.63 0.67 5.24
C LEU A 193 5.92 0.99 6.70
N ARG A 194 6.91 0.31 7.27
CA ARG A 194 7.35 0.49 8.67
C ARG A 194 8.83 0.71 8.75
#